data_AF-A0A2E3IFH8-F1
#
_entry.id   AF-A0A2E3IFH8-F1
#
_cell.length_a   1.000
_cell.length_b   1.000
_cell.length_c   1.000
_cell.angle_alpha   90.00
_cell.angle_beta   90.00
_cell.angle_gamma   90.00
#
_symmetry.space_group_name_H-M   'P 1'
#
loop_
_entity.id
_entity.type
_entity.pdbx_description
1 polymer ?
#
loop_
_entity_poly.entity_id
_entity_poly.type
_entity_poly.pdbx_seq_one_letter_code
_entity_poly.pdbx_strand_id
1 'polypeptide(L)'
;MSYQVFARKYRPRTFDDVLGQDHVVTTLRNAIEADRLAHAYLFVGPRGTGKTSTARIFAKALNCSDGPRLDFDPDEEACIEIAEGRSLDVLEIDGASNNGVDQVRELRETVNYAPASGRFKIYYIDEVHMLSTAAFNALLKTLEEPPPHVKFIFATTEPNKILPTIISRCQRFDLRPIPTEVIAHQLLHISEKENVTLEQSAAWSIAKGADGGMRDAQSMLDQLVAFCGEAINEENVQDIFGFTSSETISSLATHLLKGQTAETIALIQAEAERGKDLTQLLSELAGFIRALLLDRLNPSTDNTEIPSGFWDQVGDASSLPGDERLLGVLDRLANADAQMRRASNKQLHFEIALIRAVQSLDEVQISDVIRALEVGNPPGSSVSKSPREQPTEAPPAAQPDSPEALPKTPPTTRTSARAQKKNRGVENQLESLIEQAPENHPEPAVSVVDDSTQVSSAKEPPSSLDAEGDESVPPNDSDSFYDDPLVQEALEIFKGKLKD
;
A
#
# COMPACT_ATOMS: atom_id res chain seq x y z
N MET A 1 14.24 4.98 29.73
CA MET A 1 13.61 3.99 28.83
C MET A 1 13.71 4.53 27.42
N SER A 2 14.00 3.70 26.43
CA SER A 2 13.91 4.10 25.03
C SER A 2 12.44 4.38 24.67
N TYR A 3 12.21 5.35 23.79
CA TYR A 3 10.88 5.60 23.23
C TYR A 3 10.48 4.42 22.34
N GLN A 4 9.25 3.93 22.50
CA GLN A 4 8.72 2.81 21.71
C GLN A 4 7.39 3.23 21.08
N VAL A 5 7.39 3.34 19.75
CA VAL A 5 6.23 3.68 18.92
C VAL A 5 5.00 2.84 19.32
N PHE A 6 3.84 3.47 19.44
CA PHE A 6 2.58 2.84 19.87
C PHE A 6 2.24 1.58 19.06
N ALA A 7 2.49 1.59 17.74
CA ALA A 7 2.31 0.43 16.85
C ALA A 7 3.13 -0.82 17.23
N ARG A 8 4.19 -0.66 18.04
CA ARG A 8 4.98 -1.77 18.63
C ARG A 8 4.61 -2.00 20.10
N LYS A 9 4.33 -0.94 20.86
CA LYS A 9 3.97 -0.99 22.30
C LYS A 9 2.61 -1.68 22.54
N TYR A 10 1.63 -1.37 21.70
CA TYR A 10 0.26 -1.89 21.76
C TYR A 10 -0.01 -3.03 20.77
N ARG A 11 1.03 -3.78 20.39
CA ARG A 11 0.87 -4.99 19.57
C ARG A 11 0.13 -6.06 20.40
N PRO A 12 -0.96 -6.66 19.89
CA PRO A 12 -1.71 -7.74 20.55
C PRO A 12 -0.80 -8.85 21.10
N ARG A 13 -1.00 -9.25 22.37
CA ARG A 13 -0.16 -10.28 23.03
C ARG A 13 -0.82 -11.66 23.01
N THR A 14 -2.15 -11.69 23.11
CA THR A 14 -3.05 -12.85 23.23
C THR A 14 -4.16 -12.80 22.17
N PHE A 15 -4.96 -13.86 22.05
CA PHE A 15 -6.10 -13.88 21.12
C PHE A 15 -7.19 -12.86 21.44
N ASP A 16 -7.40 -12.53 22.71
CA ASP A 16 -8.44 -11.59 23.14
C ASP A 16 -8.06 -10.12 22.86
N ASP A 17 -6.77 -9.84 22.62
CA ASP A 17 -6.27 -8.51 22.19
C ASP A 17 -6.48 -8.24 20.68
N VAL A 18 -6.94 -9.22 19.90
CA VAL A 18 -7.03 -9.11 18.42
C VAL A 18 -8.37 -8.52 18.00
N LEU A 19 -8.36 -7.23 17.67
CA LEU A 19 -9.57 -6.48 17.32
C LEU A 19 -10.04 -6.70 15.87
N GLY A 20 -11.36 -6.91 15.70
CA GLY A 20 -12.03 -6.93 14.39
C GLY A 20 -11.83 -8.21 13.55
N GLN A 21 -11.29 -9.29 14.13
CA GLN A 21 -10.99 -10.54 13.41
C GLN A 21 -11.62 -11.78 14.08
N ASP A 22 -12.78 -11.62 14.71
CA ASP A 22 -13.42 -12.64 15.57
C ASP A 22 -13.59 -14.00 14.88
N HIS A 23 -13.90 -14.00 13.57
CA HIS A 23 -14.04 -15.22 12.76
C HIS A 23 -12.72 -15.98 12.59
N VAL A 24 -11.60 -15.27 12.45
CA VAL A 24 -10.26 -15.87 12.37
C VAL A 24 -9.86 -16.40 13.74
N VAL A 25 -9.98 -15.57 14.78
CA VAL A 25 -9.61 -15.90 16.16
C VAL A 25 -10.37 -17.13 16.65
N THR A 26 -11.71 -17.13 16.50
CA THR A 26 -12.56 -18.27 16.91
C THR A 26 -12.17 -19.55 16.18
N THR A 27 -11.87 -19.47 14.88
CA THR A 27 -11.49 -20.65 14.09
C THR A 27 -10.13 -21.21 14.50
N LEU A 28 -9.14 -20.35 14.80
CA LEU A 28 -7.83 -20.77 15.32
C LEU A 28 -7.94 -21.37 16.73
N ARG A 29 -8.77 -20.77 17.61
CA ARG A 29 -9.06 -21.30 18.95
C ARG A 29 -9.62 -22.72 18.89
N ASN A 30 -10.66 -22.91 18.08
CA ASN A 30 -11.31 -24.21 17.86
C ASN A 30 -10.35 -25.26 17.24
N ALA A 31 -9.37 -24.84 16.43
CA ALA A 31 -8.39 -25.74 15.84
C ALA A 31 -7.37 -26.28 16.87
N ILE A 32 -6.98 -25.43 17.83
CA ILE A 32 -6.12 -25.80 18.97
C ILE A 32 -6.87 -26.72 19.93
N GLU A 33 -8.07 -26.34 20.39
CA GLU A 33 -8.85 -27.13 21.35
C GLU A 33 -9.22 -28.53 20.83
N ALA A 34 -9.44 -28.66 19.51
CA ALA A 34 -9.78 -29.92 18.88
C ALA A 34 -8.55 -30.76 18.46
N ASP A 35 -7.32 -30.29 18.70
CA ASP A 35 -6.05 -30.84 18.17
C ASP A 35 -6.10 -31.13 16.65
N ARG A 36 -6.74 -30.22 15.89
CA ARG A 36 -6.93 -30.32 14.43
C ARG A 36 -6.11 -29.26 13.69
N LEU A 37 -4.81 -29.27 13.97
CA LEU A 37 -3.86 -28.33 13.42
C LEU A 37 -3.42 -28.72 12.00
N ALA A 38 -3.82 -27.93 11.00
CA ALA A 38 -3.28 -28.00 9.64
C ALA A 38 -1.73 -27.88 9.64
N HIS A 39 -1.10 -28.28 8.53
CA HIS A 39 0.35 -28.14 8.32
C HIS A 39 0.73 -26.76 7.75
N ALA A 40 -0.19 -26.10 7.03
CA ALA A 40 0.02 -24.79 6.44
C ALA A 40 -1.21 -23.88 6.58
N TYR A 41 -0.96 -22.61 6.90
CA TYR A 41 -1.94 -21.54 7.10
C TYR A 41 -1.62 -20.39 6.15
N LEU A 42 -2.64 -19.76 5.56
CA LEU A 42 -2.46 -18.59 4.68
C LEU A 42 -3.35 -17.43 5.18
N PHE A 43 -2.72 -16.42 5.74
CA PHE A 43 -3.35 -15.19 6.23
C PHE A 43 -3.36 -14.13 5.14
N VAL A 44 -4.54 -13.79 4.67
CA VAL A 44 -4.78 -12.85 3.57
C VAL A 44 -5.42 -11.60 4.13
N GLY A 45 -5.01 -10.42 3.68
CA GLY A 45 -5.73 -9.18 3.97
C GLY A 45 -4.87 -7.94 3.83
N PRO A 46 -5.46 -6.73 3.87
CA PRO A 46 -4.73 -5.47 3.79
C PRO A 46 -3.59 -5.32 4.82
N ARG A 47 -2.76 -4.31 4.63
CA ARG A 47 -1.78 -3.91 5.65
C ARG A 47 -2.52 -3.47 6.93
N GLY A 48 -1.88 -3.64 8.09
CA GLY A 48 -2.41 -3.15 9.37
C GLY A 48 -3.56 -3.95 10.00
N THR A 49 -4.19 -4.92 9.31
CA THR A 49 -5.32 -5.72 9.82
C THR A 49 -4.95 -6.80 10.85
N GLY A 50 -3.66 -6.97 11.16
CA GLY A 50 -3.19 -7.85 12.24
C GLY A 50 -2.50 -9.15 11.81
N LYS A 51 -2.32 -9.44 10.52
CA LYS A 51 -1.72 -10.70 9.99
C LYS A 51 -0.53 -11.22 10.81
N THR A 52 0.54 -10.42 10.93
CA THR A 52 1.77 -10.75 11.68
C THR A 52 1.51 -10.94 13.18
N SER A 53 0.64 -10.13 13.78
CA SER A 53 0.29 -10.22 15.21
C SER A 53 -0.45 -11.54 15.48
N THR A 54 -1.46 -11.88 14.68
CA THR A 54 -2.20 -13.15 14.77
C THR A 54 -1.29 -14.35 14.51
N ALA A 55 -0.34 -14.25 13.59
CA ALA A 55 0.67 -15.29 13.36
C ALA A 55 1.56 -15.53 14.59
N ARG A 56 2.08 -14.47 15.23
CA ARG A 56 2.86 -14.58 16.47
C ARG A 56 2.03 -15.14 17.63
N ILE A 57 0.79 -14.66 17.81
CA ILE A 57 -0.13 -15.17 18.85
C ILE A 57 -0.42 -16.67 18.63
N PHE A 58 -0.66 -17.09 17.39
CA PHE A 58 -0.87 -18.49 17.07
C PHE A 58 0.40 -19.32 17.31
N ALA A 59 1.58 -18.83 16.91
CA ALA A 59 2.85 -19.49 17.17
C ALA A 59 3.14 -19.66 18.67
N LYS A 60 2.84 -18.64 19.49
CA LYS A 60 2.87 -18.75 20.97
C LYS A 60 1.93 -19.84 21.47
N ALA A 61 0.67 -19.81 21.07
CA ALA A 61 -0.32 -20.81 21.49
C ALA A 61 0.06 -22.26 21.10
N LEU A 62 0.90 -22.45 20.07
CA LEU A 62 1.43 -23.74 19.66
C LEU A 62 2.69 -24.20 20.41
N ASN A 63 3.61 -23.26 20.72
CA ASN A 63 4.94 -23.54 21.28
C ASN A 63 5.10 -23.15 22.76
N CYS A 64 4.05 -22.65 23.39
CA CYS A 64 4.00 -22.36 24.81
C CYS A 64 4.27 -23.60 25.70
N SER A 65 4.68 -23.39 26.95
CA SER A 65 5.07 -24.50 27.86
C SER A 65 3.92 -25.49 28.10
N ASP A 66 4.10 -26.78 27.79
CA ASP A 66 3.02 -27.79 27.77
C ASP A 66 1.90 -27.56 26.72
N GLY A 67 2.19 -26.80 25.65
CA GLY A 67 1.26 -26.50 24.57
C GLY A 67 0.98 -27.65 23.57
N PRO A 68 -0.01 -27.49 22.66
CA PRO A 68 -0.78 -26.26 22.44
C PRO A 68 -1.85 -25.98 23.50
N ARG A 69 -2.02 -24.71 23.86
CA ARG A 69 -3.14 -24.24 24.70
C ARG A 69 -3.55 -22.82 24.34
N LEU A 70 -4.78 -22.44 24.68
CA LEU A 70 -5.27 -21.07 24.49
C LEU A 70 -4.90 -20.15 25.65
N ASP A 71 -4.95 -20.68 26.87
CA ASP A 71 -4.63 -19.98 28.12
C ASP A 71 -3.11 -20.05 28.36
N PHE A 72 -2.35 -19.37 27.50
CA PHE A 72 -0.90 -19.25 27.62
C PHE A 72 -0.51 -17.93 28.28
N ASP A 73 0.53 -17.97 29.12
CA ASP A 73 1.06 -16.76 29.75
C ASP A 73 1.90 -16.00 28.71
N PRO A 74 1.55 -14.76 28.32
CA PRO A 74 2.33 -14.01 27.35
C PRO A 74 3.69 -13.54 27.88
N ASP A 75 3.97 -13.69 29.18
CA ASP A 75 5.22 -13.37 29.89
C ASP A 75 6.12 -14.60 30.16
N GLU A 76 5.75 -15.81 29.70
CA GLU A 76 6.66 -16.98 29.74
C GLU A 76 7.80 -16.86 28.70
N GLU A 77 8.95 -17.50 28.95
CA GLU A 77 10.18 -17.33 28.15
C GLU A 77 9.97 -17.61 26.65
N ALA A 78 9.32 -18.72 26.30
CA ALA A 78 8.99 -19.04 24.91
C ALA A 78 8.10 -17.98 24.24
N CYS A 79 7.12 -17.43 24.96
CA CYS A 79 6.24 -16.39 24.43
C CYS A 79 6.95 -15.05 24.26
N ILE A 80 7.91 -14.72 25.12
CA ILE A 80 8.79 -13.55 24.98
C ILE A 80 9.70 -13.73 23.76
N GLU A 81 10.35 -14.90 23.61
CA GLU A 81 11.22 -15.19 22.47
C GLU A 81 10.52 -15.03 21.11
N ILE A 82 9.28 -15.53 21.02
CA ILE A 82 8.44 -15.40 19.82
C ILE A 82 7.96 -13.94 19.64
N ALA A 83 7.66 -13.22 20.73
CA ALA A 83 7.27 -11.81 20.65
C ALA A 83 8.42 -10.92 20.14
N GLU A 84 9.65 -11.20 20.54
CA GLU A 84 10.87 -10.48 20.17
C GLU A 84 11.44 -10.92 18.81
N GLY A 85 11.06 -12.10 18.30
CA GLY A 85 11.57 -12.67 17.06
C GLY A 85 12.94 -13.35 17.20
N ARG A 86 13.29 -13.79 18.42
CA ARG A 86 14.55 -14.48 18.74
C ARG A 86 14.42 -16.00 18.94
N SER A 87 13.21 -16.55 18.80
CA SER A 87 12.96 -17.99 18.96
C SER A 87 13.63 -18.81 17.85
N LEU A 88 14.33 -19.87 18.22
CA LEU A 88 14.95 -20.81 17.26
C LEU A 88 13.91 -21.68 16.53
N ASP A 89 12.72 -21.83 17.11
CA ASP A 89 11.63 -22.66 16.59
C ASP A 89 10.53 -21.87 15.88
N VAL A 90 10.61 -20.53 15.87
CA VAL A 90 9.70 -19.67 15.11
C VAL A 90 10.53 -18.75 14.21
N LEU A 91 10.75 -19.22 12.99
CA LEU A 91 11.57 -18.57 11.99
C LEU A 91 10.71 -17.59 11.18
N GLU A 92 10.85 -16.30 11.45
CA GLU A 92 10.22 -15.24 10.68
C GLU A 92 11.08 -14.83 9.49
N ILE A 93 10.49 -14.85 8.29
CA ILE A 93 11.16 -14.60 7.02
C ILE A 93 10.33 -13.57 6.25
N ASP A 94 10.91 -12.41 5.95
CA ASP A 94 10.31 -11.46 5.01
C ASP A 94 10.53 -11.96 3.57
N GLY A 95 9.44 -12.23 2.86
CA GLY A 95 9.45 -12.65 1.47
C GLY A 95 9.93 -11.58 0.48
N ALA A 96 9.92 -10.29 0.85
CA ALA A 96 10.50 -9.23 0.03
C ALA A 96 12.03 -9.29 0.04
N SER A 97 12.63 -9.45 1.23
CA SER A 97 14.08 -9.58 1.44
C SER A 97 14.65 -10.95 1.06
N ASN A 98 13.87 -12.03 1.17
CA ASN A 98 14.31 -13.42 0.97
C ASN A 98 13.60 -14.10 -0.21
N ASN A 99 13.48 -13.40 -1.34
CA ASN A 99 12.70 -13.85 -2.50
C ASN A 99 13.37 -14.95 -3.38
N GLY A 100 14.64 -15.26 -3.13
CA GLY A 100 15.47 -16.15 -3.95
C GLY A 100 15.22 -17.63 -3.69
N VAL A 101 15.63 -18.46 -4.67
CA VAL A 101 15.45 -19.91 -4.61
C VAL A 101 16.35 -20.54 -3.54
N ASP A 102 17.56 -19.98 -3.36
CA ASP A 102 18.59 -20.59 -2.53
C ASP A 102 18.30 -20.40 -1.03
N GLN A 103 17.83 -19.23 -0.59
CA GLN A 103 17.34 -19.06 0.80
C GLN A 103 16.21 -20.05 1.13
N VAL A 104 15.33 -20.33 0.17
CA VAL A 104 14.21 -21.26 0.34
C VAL A 104 14.65 -22.73 0.26
N ARG A 105 15.78 -23.03 -0.41
CA ARG A 105 16.43 -24.36 -0.34
C ARG A 105 17.07 -24.59 1.02
N GLU A 106 17.79 -23.62 1.56
CA GLU A 106 18.36 -23.65 2.92
C GLU A 106 17.24 -23.86 3.96
N LEU A 107 16.15 -23.09 3.84
CA LEU A 107 14.93 -23.29 4.63
C LEU A 107 14.48 -24.75 4.56
N ARG A 108 14.30 -25.30 3.36
CA ARG A 108 13.85 -26.69 3.16
C ARG A 108 14.79 -27.73 3.79
N GLU A 109 16.10 -27.51 3.78
CA GLU A 109 17.03 -28.39 4.47
C GLU A 109 16.82 -28.35 5.98
N THR A 110 16.58 -27.15 6.54
CA THR A 110 16.34 -27.00 7.99
C THR A 110 15.01 -27.60 8.49
N VAL A 111 14.03 -27.83 7.60
CA VAL A 111 12.70 -28.36 7.93
C VAL A 111 12.74 -29.78 8.51
N ASN A 112 13.72 -30.59 8.09
CA ASN A 112 13.82 -31.98 8.53
C ASN A 112 14.36 -32.14 9.96
N TYR A 113 14.98 -31.11 10.53
CA TYR A 113 15.42 -31.14 11.92
C TYR A 113 14.24 -30.92 12.88
N ALA A 114 14.28 -31.61 14.02
CA ALA A 114 13.33 -31.43 15.11
C ALA A 114 13.39 -29.99 15.67
N PRO A 115 12.35 -29.55 16.40
CA PRO A 115 12.40 -28.30 17.17
C PRO A 115 13.46 -28.36 18.27
N ALA A 116 13.95 -27.20 18.72
CA ALA A 116 14.99 -27.07 19.73
C ALA A 116 14.43 -27.09 21.17
N SER A 117 13.30 -26.41 21.40
CA SER A 117 12.65 -26.28 22.72
C SER A 117 11.12 -26.35 22.64
N GLY A 118 10.51 -25.87 21.56
CA GLY A 118 9.07 -25.91 21.32
C GLY A 118 8.54 -27.27 20.85
N ARG A 119 7.22 -27.38 20.70
CA ARG A 119 6.56 -28.58 20.15
C ARG A 119 6.56 -28.61 18.62
N PHE A 120 6.56 -27.44 17.98
CA PHE A 120 6.53 -27.28 16.54
C PHE A 120 7.64 -26.35 16.06
N LYS A 121 8.18 -26.66 14.88
CA LYS A 121 9.06 -25.76 14.12
C LYS A 121 8.20 -24.98 13.13
N ILE A 122 8.06 -23.68 13.38
CA ILE A 122 7.13 -22.79 12.70
C ILE A 122 7.92 -21.89 11.75
N TYR A 123 7.55 -21.91 10.48
CA TYR A 123 8.08 -21.00 9.46
C TYR A 123 7.00 -19.95 9.14
N TYR A 124 7.21 -18.73 9.60
CA TYR A 124 6.35 -17.60 9.27
C TYR A 124 6.97 -16.81 8.11
N ILE A 125 6.31 -16.79 6.96
CA ILE A 125 6.77 -16.05 5.79
C ILE A 125 5.79 -14.91 5.52
N ASP A 126 6.23 -13.67 5.79
CA ASP A 126 5.45 -12.46 5.52
C ASP A 126 5.63 -11.99 4.07
N GLU A 127 4.64 -11.26 3.56
CA GLU A 127 4.48 -10.87 2.15
C GLU A 127 4.94 -11.94 1.14
N VAL A 128 4.48 -13.18 1.35
CA VAL A 128 4.91 -14.37 0.60
C VAL A 128 4.74 -14.22 -0.93
N HIS A 129 3.85 -13.34 -1.38
CA HIS A 129 3.67 -13.02 -2.81
C HIS A 129 4.89 -12.39 -3.49
N MET A 130 5.88 -11.94 -2.72
CA MET A 130 7.15 -11.41 -3.20
C MET A 130 8.18 -12.51 -3.50
N LEU A 131 7.95 -13.76 -3.09
CA LEU A 131 8.81 -14.90 -3.44
C LEU A 131 8.82 -15.15 -4.95
N SER A 132 9.99 -15.51 -5.49
CA SER A 132 10.10 -15.94 -6.88
C SER A 132 9.33 -17.25 -7.14
N THR A 133 8.88 -17.44 -8.38
CA THR A 133 8.16 -18.67 -8.79
C THR A 133 8.98 -19.94 -8.57
N ALA A 134 10.30 -19.86 -8.73
CA ALA A 134 11.21 -20.97 -8.47
C ALA A 134 11.39 -21.25 -6.96
N ALA A 135 11.38 -20.22 -6.11
CA ALA A 135 11.35 -20.39 -4.65
C ALA A 135 10.04 -21.04 -4.20
N PHE A 136 8.89 -20.59 -4.72
CA PHE A 136 7.61 -21.24 -4.47
C PHE A 136 7.60 -22.72 -4.85
N ASN A 137 8.12 -23.07 -6.03
CA ASN A 137 8.21 -24.47 -6.47
C ASN A 137 9.13 -25.32 -5.58
N ALA A 138 10.17 -24.73 -4.95
CA ALA A 138 11.04 -25.43 -4.02
C ALA A 138 10.33 -25.83 -2.70
N LEU A 139 9.29 -25.08 -2.29
CA LEU A 139 8.45 -25.39 -1.12
C LEU A 139 7.35 -26.42 -1.40
N LEU A 140 6.90 -26.59 -2.65
CA LEU A 140 5.72 -27.42 -2.96
C LEU A 140 5.84 -28.85 -2.42
N LYS A 141 6.98 -29.52 -2.61
CA LYS A 141 7.19 -30.88 -2.09
C LYS A 141 7.07 -30.93 -0.56
N THR A 142 7.59 -29.92 0.12
CA THR A 142 7.55 -29.78 1.59
C THR A 142 6.14 -29.50 2.11
N LEU A 143 5.30 -28.82 1.31
CA LEU A 143 3.89 -28.57 1.62
C LEU A 143 3.00 -29.79 1.29
N GLU A 144 3.43 -30.68 0.40
CA GLU A 144 2.74 -31.95 0.09
C GLU A 144 3.03 -33.02 1.15
N GLU A 145 4.29 -33.14 1.56
CA GLU A 145 4.76 -34.14 2.53
C GLU A 145 5.48 -33.48 3.73
N PRO A 146 4.80 -32.62 4.52
CA PRO A 146 5.41 -31.92 5.64
C PRO A 146 5.69 -32.86 6.81
N PRO A 147 6.84 -32.74 7.51
CA PRO A 147 7.06 -33.41 8.78
C PRO A 147 6.01 -33.01 9.82
N PRO A 148 5.59 -33.91 10.73
CA PRO A 148 4.47 -33.66 11.64
C PRO A 148 4.73 -32.53 12.66
N HIS A 149 6.01 -32.28 12.98
CA HIS A 149 6.45 -31.19 13.85
C HIS A 149 6.55 -29.83 13.13
N VAL A 150 6.30 -29.75 11.83
CA VAL A 150 6.49 -28.52 11.05
C VAL A 150 5.15 -27.83 10.78
N LYS A 151 5.13 -26.50 10.92
CA LYS A 151 3.98 -25.65 10.59
C LYS A 151 4.42 -24.47 9.73
N PHE A 152 3.75 -24.25 8.61
CA PHE A 152 3.93 -23.06 7.78
C PHE A 152 2.83 -22.05 8.05
N ILE A 153 3.19 -20.78 8.23
CA ILE A 153 2.24 -19.67 8.30
C ILE A 153 2.68 -18.65 7.24
N PHE A 154 1.87 -18.50 6.21
CA PHE A 154 2.10 -17.55 5.13
C PHE A 154 1.24 -16.31 5.38
N ALA A 155 1.77 -15.11 5.15
CA ALA A 155 0.98 -13.88 5.10
C ALA A 155 1.12 -13.17 3.75
N THR A 156 0.04 -12.55 3.27
CA THR A 156 0.06 -11.75 2.04
C THR A 156 -0.99 -10.64 2.04
N THR A 157 -0.63 -9.49 1.49
CA THR A 157 -1.57 -8.45 1.04
C THR A 157 -2.20 -8.76 -0.32
N GLU A 158 -1.54 -9.54 -1.18
CA GLU A 158 -1.97 -9.83 -2.54
C GLU A 158 -2.20 -11.34 -2.77
N PRO A 159 -3.41 -11.88 -2.50
CA PRO A 159 -3.70 -13.30 -2.68
C PRO A 159 -3.66 -13.74 -4.16
N ASN A 160 -3.97 -12.83 -5.09
CA ASN A 160 -4.04 -13.11 -6.52
C ASN A 160 -2.67 -13.37 -7.17
N LYS A 161 -1.57 -12.98 -6.50
CA LYS A 161 -0.18 -13.27 -6.91
C LYS A 161 0.29 -14.65 -6.42
N ILE A 162 -0.42 -15.30 -5.49
CA ILE A 162 -0.04 -16.61 -4.96
C ILE A 162 -0.45 -17.71 -5.94
N LEU A 163 0.43 -18.68 -6.16
CA LEU A 163 0.13 -19.83 -7.01
C LEU A 163 -1.07 -20.63 -6.43
N PRO A 164 -2.10 -20.97 -7.24
CA PRO A 164 -3.26 -21.74 -6.77
C PRO A 164 -2.90 -23.08 -6.13
N THR A 165 -1.77 -23.68 -6.53
CA THR A 165 -1.21 -24.92 -5.95
C THR A 165 -0.81 -24.77 -4.47
N ILE A 166 -0.43 -23.57 -4.03
CA ILE A 166 -0.11 -23.29 -2.63
C ILE A 166 -1.39 -23.00 -1.85
N ILE A 167 -2.28 -22.18 -2.43
CA ILE A 167 -3.59 -21.89 -1.83
C ILE A 167 -4.35 -23.19 -1.54
N SER A 168 -4.32 -24.17 -2.46
CA SER A 168 -4.99 -25.46 -2.28
C SER A 168 -4.40 -26.36 -1.19
N ARG A 169 -3.20 -26.06 -0.68
CA ARG A 169 -2.50 -26.80 0.38
C ARG A 169 -2.54 -26.05 1.73
N CYS A 170 -3.00 -24.81 1.76
CA CYS A 170 -3.08 -24.00 2.97
C CYS A 170 -4.52 -23.87 3.47
N GLN A 171 -4.71 -23.83 4.79
CA GLN A 171 -5.95 -23.32 5.36
C GLN A 171 -5.94 -21.78 5.25
N ARG A 172 -6.79 -21.23 4.37
CA ARG A 172 -6.89 -19.78 4.13
C ARG A 172 -7.75 -19.09 5.19
N PHE A 173 -7.28 -17.95 5.69
CA PHE A 173 -8.02 -17.03 6.56
C PHE A 173 -7.93 -15.62 5.98
N ASP A 174 -9.08 -15.03 5.69
CA ASP A 174 -9.19 -13.66 5.20
C ASP A 174 -9.45 -12.71 6.38
N LEU A 175 -8.42 -11.93 6.75
CA LEU A 175 -8.49 -10.84 7.71
C LEU A 175 -9.08 -9.61 7.02
N ARG A 176 -10.12 -9.04 7.61
CA ARG A 176 -10.91 -7.94 7.03
C ARG A 176 -10.33 -6.58 7.44
N PRO A 177 -10.60 -5.49 6.70
CA PRO A 177 -10.41 -4.13 7.24
C PRO A 177 -11.12 -4.01 8.59
N ILE A 178 -10.46 -3.41 9.59
CA ILE A 178 -11.03 -3.24 10.92
C ILE A 178 -12.03 -2.07 10.87
N PRO A 179 -13.24 -2.18 11.44
CA PRO A 179 -14.22 -1.08 11.40
C PRO A 179 -13.70 0.20 12.04
N THR A 180 -14.03 1.35 11.44
CA THR A 180 -13.62 2.69 11.89
C THR A 180 -13.90 2.92 13.38
N GLU A 181 -15.08 2.50 13.86
CA GLU A 181 -15.49 2.65 15.26
C GLU A 181 -14.54 1.89 16.21
N VAL A 182 -14.15 0.66 15.84
CA VAL A 182 -13.25 -0.20 16.62
C VAL A 182 -11.84 0.40 16.67
N ILE A 183 -11.37 1.01 15.57
CA ILE A 183 -10.10 1.75 15.54
C ILE A 183 -10.20 2.98 16.46
N ALA A 184 -11.23 3.82 16.30
CA ALA A 184 -11.39 5.05 17.08
C ALA A 184 -11.47 4.76 18.59
N HIS A 185 -12.23 3.75 19.01
CA HIS A 185 -12.27 3.32 20.41
C HIS A 185 -10.91 2.83 20.93
N GLN A 186 -10.15 2.08 20.13
CA GLN A 186 -8.82 1.63 20.52
C GLN A 186 -7.81 2.79 20.61
N LEU A 187 -7.91 3.80 19.75
CA LEU A 187 -7.07 5.00 19.82
C LEU A 187 -7.36 5.79 21.11
N LEU A 188 -8.64 6.01 21.45
CA LEU A 188 -9.02 6.65 22.71
C LEU A 188 -8.49 5.89 23.93
N HIS A 189 -8.61 4.56 23.95
CA HIS A 189 -8.07 3.71 25.01
C HIS A 189 -6.54 3.77 25.14
N ILE A 190 -5.82 3.92 24.03
CA ILE A 190 -4.37 4.14 24.02
C ILE A 190 -4.03 5.54 24.55
N SER A 191 -4.73 6.58 24.09
CA SER A 191 -4.55 7.95 24.56
C SER A 191 -4.77 8.09 26.06
N GLU A 192 -5.82 7.49 26.63
CA GLU A 192 -6.04 7.44 28.08
C GLU A 192 -4.85 6.81 28.84
N LYS A 193 -4.27 5.71 28.33
CA LYS A 193 -3.13 5.03 28.96
C LYS A 193 -1.82 5.83 28.87
N GLU A 194 -1.63 6.60 27.80
CA GLU A 194 -0.46 7.46 27.63
C GLU A 194 -0.65 8.87 28.26
N ASN A 195 -1.81 9.16 28.84
CA ASN A 195 -2.22 10.48 29.38
C ASN A 195 -2.31 11.58 28.30
N VAL A 196 -2.71 11.21 27.08
CA VAL A 196 -2.96 12.11 25.96
C VAL A 196 -4.45 12.42 25.89
N THR A 197 -4.80 13.70 25.76
CA THR A 197 -6.17 14.20 25.53
C THR A 197 -6.47 14.16 24.03
N LEU A 198 -7.05 13.05 23.57
CA LEU A 198 -7.52 12.88 22.19
C LEU A 198 -9.03 13.17 22.11
N GLU A 199 -9.43 14.12 21.26
CA GLU A 199 -10.84 14.38 20.99
C GLU A 199 -11.50 13.21 20.22
N GLN A 200 -12.80 12.96 20.45
CA GLN A 200 -13.51 11.89 19.75
C GLN A 200 -13.53 12.13 18.23
N SER A 201 -13.82 13.34 17.77
CA SER A 201 -13.75 13.75 16.36
C SER A 201 -12.38 13.42 15.74
N ALA A 202 -11.29 13.78 16.43
CA ALA A 202 -9.92 13.46 16.04
C ALA A 202 -9.67 11.95 15.93
N ALA A 203 -10.10 11.16 16.92
CA ALA A 203 -9.97 9.70 16.90
C ALA A 203 -10.69 9.06 15.70
N TRP A 204 -11.88 9.55 15.36
CA TRP A 204 -12.64 9.09 14.18
C TRP A 204 -12.00 9.55 12.86
N SER A 205 -11.44 10.76 12.80
CA SER A 205 -10.69 11.27 11.65
C SER A 205 -9.45 10.43 11.36
N ILE A 206 -8.64 10.10 12.38
CA ILE A 206 -7.50 9.17 12.28
C ILE A 206 -7.98 7.78 11.82
N ALA A 207 -9.03 7.25 12.44
CA ALA A 207 -9.57 5.94 12.10
C ALA A 207 -10.04 5.82 10.65
N LYS A 208 -10.67 6.88 10.11
CA LYS A 208 -11.09 6.98 8.71
C LYS A 208 -9.87 7.05 7.78
N GLY A 209 -8.88 7.89 8.11
CA GLY A 209 -7.64 8.02 7.34
C GLY A 209 -6.77 6.75 7.31
N ALA A 210 -6.91 5.88 8.31
CA ALA A 210 -6.18 4.62 8.40
C ALA A 210 -6.76 3.46 7.58
N ASP A 211 -7.90 3.63 6.90
CA ASP A 211 -8.55 2.66 5.98
C ASP A 211 -8.57 1.20 6.51
N GLY A 212 -8.96 1.04 7.77
CA GLY A 212 -9.06 -0.28 8.42
C GLY A 212 -7.74 -0.89 8.93
N GLY A 213 -6.62 -0.16 8.86
CA GLY A 213 -5.30 -0.59 9.33
C GLY A 213 -4.95 -0.08 10.73
N MET A 214 -5.08 -0.92 11.76
CA MET A 214 -4.76 -0.55 13.15
C MET A 214 -3.30 -0.08 13.34
N ARG A 215 -2.34 -0.72 12.66
CA ARG A 215 -0.91 -0.34 12.69
C ARG A 215 -0.71 1.10 12.23
N ASP A 216 -1.38 1.48 11.15
CA ASP A 216 -1.21 2.77 10.52
C ASP A 216 -1.94 3.85 11.34
N ALA A 217 -3.14 3.56 11.87
CA ALA A 217 -3.83 4.40 12.86
C ALA A 217 -3.00 4.70 14.13
N GLN A 218 -2.40 3.66 14.72
CA GLN A 218 -1.50 3.81 15.88
C GLN A 218 -0.25 4.62 15.54
N SER A 219 0.24 4.54 14.31
CA SER A 219 1.41 5.31 13.85
C SER A 219 1.06 6.78 13.60
N MET A 220 -0.15 7.07 13.11
CA MET A 220 -0.68 8.43 13.00
C MET A 220 -0.84 9.08 14.38
N LEU A 221 -1.38 8.35 15.38
CA LEU A 221 -1.49 8.86 16.75
C LEU A 221 -0.11 9.14 17.37
N ASP A 222 0.87 8.27 17.16
CA ASP A 222 2.27 8.45 17.62
C ASP A 222 2.88 9.75 17.07
N GLN A 223 2.66 10.00 15.77
CA GLN A 223 3.11 11.23 15.10
C GLN A 223 2.39 12.47 15.63
N LEU A 224 1.07 12.42 15.84
CA LEU A 224 0.31 13.54 16.41
C LEU A 224 0.80 13.91 17.82
N VAL A 225 1.09 12.93 18.67
CA VAL A 225 1.68 13.17 20.00
C VAL A 225 3.05 13.82 19.89
N ALA A 226 3.87 13.42 18.91
CA ALA A 226 5.18 14.02 18.68
C ALA A 226 5.13 15.48 18.16
N PHE A 227 4.08 15.87 17.41
CA PHE A 227 3.92 17.22 16.86
C PHE A 227 3.10 18.18 17.74
N CYS A 228 1.99 17.70 18.30
CA CYS A 228 1.02 18.52 19.06
C CYS A 228 1.18 18.40 20.58
N GLY A 229 1.88 17.37 21.06
CA GLY A 229 2.01 17.08 22.49
C GLY A 229 0.79 16.39 23.08
N GLU A 230 0.31 16.88 24.22
CA GLU A 230 -0.67 16.19 25.05
C GLU A 230 -2.14 16.40 24.64
N ALA A 231 -2.45 17.36 23.77
CA ALA A 231 -3.82 17.66 23.35
C ALA A 231 -3.93 17.60 21.81
N ILE A 232 -4.86 16.78 21.32
CA ILE A 232 -5.06 16.51 19.89
C ILE A 232 -6.54 16.73 19.56
N ASN A 233 -6.82 17.75 18.75
CA ASN A 233 -8.15 18.04 18.20
C ASN A 233 -8.25 17.60 16.73
N GLU A 234 -9.43 17.71 16.11
CA GLU A 234 -9.62 17.29 14.71
C GLU A 234 -8.79 18.13 13.71
N GLU A 235 -8.66 19.44 13.95
CA GLU A 235 -7.89 20.38 13.14
C GLU A 235 -6.41 19.95 13.03
N ASN A 236 -5.80 19.49 14.13
CA ASN A 236 -4.44 18.95 14.14
C ASN A 236 -4.28 17.73 13.23
N VAL A 237 -5.27 16.82 13.20
CA VAL A 237 -5.26 15.65 12.31
C VAL A 237 -5.34 16.10 10.85
N GLN A 238 -6.24 17.05 10.56
CA GLN A 238 -6.44 17.59 9.22
C GLN A 238 -5.20 18.34 8.69
N ASP A 239 -4.48 19.07 9.54
CA ASP A 239 -3.29 19.83 9.16
C ASP A 239 -2.05 18.95 8.97
N ILE A 240 -1.83 17.96 9.85
CA ILE A 240 -0.63 17.10 9.80
C ILE A 240 -0.73 16.04 8.69
N PHE A 241 -1.90 15.44 8.47
CA PHE A 241 -2.08 14.41 7.44
C PHE A 241 -2.68 14.93 6.13
N GLY A 242 -2.99 16.23 6.06
CA GLY A 242 -3.61 16.81 4.87
C GLY A 242 -5.02 16.29 4.58
N PHE A 243 -5.73 15.77 5.60
CA PHE A 243 -7.10 15.28 5.47
C PHE A 243 -8.09 16.44 5.29
N THR A 244 -9.14 16.20 4.51
CA THR A 244 -10.20 17.17 4.26
C THR A 244 -11.23 17.16 5.38
N SER A 245 -11.77 18.33 5.74
CA SER A 245 -12.93 18.39 6.64
C SER A 245 -14.20 17.89 5.96
N SER A 246 -15.12 17.34 6.75
CA SER A 246 -16.47 16.94 6.29
C SER A 246 -17.26 18.12 5.70
N GLU A 247 -17.03 19.34 6.21
CA GLU A 247 -17.65 20.57 5.68
C GLU A 247 -17.13 20.94 4.29
N THR A 248 -15.82 20.77 4.04
CA THR A 248 -15.22 20.98 2.72
C THR A 248 -15.79 20.00 1.70
N ILE A 249 -15.93 18.72 2.07
CA ILE A 249 -16.52 17.68 1.20
C ILE A 249 -18.00 18.01 0.90
N SER A 250 -18.79 18.37 1.92
CA SER A 250 -20.19 18.81 1.79
C SER A 250 -20.32 20.01 0.84
N SER A 251 -19.45 21.00 0.99
CA SER A 251 -19.46 22.23 0.18
C SER A 251 -19.06 21.94 -1.26
N LEU A 252 -18.03 21.11 -1.49
CA LEU A 252 -17.59 20.68 -2.81
C LEU A 252 -18.68 19.87 -3.54
N ALA A 253 -19.32 18.93 -2.85
CA ALA A 253 -20.47 18.19 -3.39
C ALA A 253 -21.64 19.12 -3.71
N THR A 254 -21.94 20.08 -2.84
CA THR A 254 -23.00 21.08 -3.05
C THR A 254 -22.75 21.93 -4.30
N HIS A 255 -21.54 22.48 -4.47
CA HIS A 255 -21.18 23.26 -5.65
C HIS A 255 -21.24 22.43 -6.93
N LEU A 256 -20.75 21.19 -6.89
CA LEU A 256 -20.83 20.27 -8.04
C LEU A 256 -22.28 19.97 -8.43
N LEU A 257 -23.13 19.61 -7.47
CA LEU A 257 -24.53 19.23 -7.72
C LEU A 257 -25.40 20.42 -8.17
N LYS A 258 -25.04 21.66 -7.79
CA LYS A 258 -25.67 22.91 -8.25
C LYS A 258 -25.11 23.44 -9.58
N GLY A 259 -24.13 22.75 -10.20
CA GLY A 259 -23.49 23.17 -11.45
C GLY A 259 -22.53 24.37 -11.33
N GLN A 260 -22.14 24.73 -10.09
CA GLN A 260 -21.30 25.88 -9.77
C GLN A 260 -19.82 25.59 -10.07
N THR A 261 -19.48 25.59 -11.36
CA THR A 261 -18.15 25.19 -11.85
C THR A 261 -17.03 26.07 -11.30
N ALA A 262 -17.23 27.39 -11.23
CA ALA A 262 -16.18 28.32 -10.78
C ALA A 262 -15.86 28.12 -9.29
N GLU A 263 -16.90 27.98 -8.47
CA GLU A 263 -16.82 27.75 -7.04
C GLU A 263 -16.26 26.36 -6.70
N THR A 264 -16.61 25.35 -7.52
CA THR A 264 -16.04 24.00 -7.45
C THR A 264 -14.52 24.02 -7.67
N ILE A 265 -14.05 24.71 -8.71
CA ILE A 265 -12.61 24.78 -9.05
C ILE A 265 -11.84 25.64 -8.04
N ALA A 266 -12.41 26.77 -7.60
CA ALA A 266 -11.78 27.65 -6.61
C ALA A 266 -11.55 26.94 -5.26
N LEU A 267 -12.49 26.08 -4.83
CA LEU A 267 -12.36 25.30 -3.61
C LEU A 267 -11.20 24.30 -3.68
N ILE A 268 -11.04 23.59 -4.81
CA ILE A 268 -9.91 22.66 -5.01
C ILE A 268 -8.58 23.39 -5.01
N GLN A 269 -8.52 24.58 -5.63
CA GLN A 269 -7.31 25.39 -5.66
C GLN A 269 -6.90 25.81 -4.24
N ALA A 270 -7.87 26.23 -3.41
CA ALA A 270 -7.62 26.52 -2.00
C ALA A 270 -7.14 25.29 -1.20
N GLU A 271 -7.74 24.11 -1.39
CA GLU A 271 -7.29 22.88 -0.70
C GLU A 271 -5.92 22.38 -1.21
N ALA A 272 -5.61 22.57 -2.49
CA ALA A 272 -4.30 22.27 -3.06
C ALA A 272 -3.21 23.22 -2.53
N GLU A 273 -3.51 24.52 -2.40
CA GLU A 273 -2.61 25.51 -1.78
C GLU A 273 -2.37 25.24 -0.29
N ARG A 274 -3.36 24.63 0.40
CA ARG A 274 -3.24 24.13 1.78
C ARG A 274 -2.47 22.80 1.89
N GLY A 275 -2.07 22.18 0.78
CA GLY A 275 -1.31 20.94 0.76
C GLY A 275 -2.11 19.66 1.05
N LYS A 276 -3.45 19.70 0.94
CA LYS A 276 -4.34 18.54 1.17
C LYS A 276 -4.15 17.46 0.10
N ASP A 277 -4.35 16.17 0.42
CA ASP A 277 -4.25 15.11 -0.59
C ASP A 277 -5.49 15.09 -1.50
N LEU A 278 -5.33 15.64 -2.69
CA LEU A 278 -6.37 15.66 -3.73
C LEU A 278 -6.86 14.26 -4.15
N THR A 279 -6.05 13.20 -4.01
CA THR A 279 -6.49 11.82 -4.29
C THR A 279 -7.42 11.31 -3.19
N GLN A 280 -7.16 11.67 -1.92
CA GLN A 280 -8.08 11.38 -0.82
C GLN A 280 -9.37 12.19 -0.97
N LEU A 281 -9.27 13.50 -1.23
CA LEU A 281 -10.44 14.38 -1.44
C LEU A 281 -11.34 13.88 -2.58
N LEU A 282 -10.78 13.42 -3.71
CA LEU A 282 -11.56 12.79 -4.77
C LEU A 282 -12.26 11.51 -4.31
N SER A 283 -11.56 10.65 -3.56
CA SER A 283 -12.10 9.39 -3.04
C SER A 283 -13.22 9.63 -2.03
N GLU A 284 -13.06 10.62 -1.15
CA GLU A 284 -14.06 11.06 -0.18
C GLU A 284 -15.29 11.67 -0.85
N LEU A 285 -15.10 12.51 -1.89
CA LEU A 285 -16.20 13.04 -2.71
C LEU A 285 -16.96 11.92 -3.43
N ALA A 286 -16.26 10.95 -4.02
CA ALA A 286 -16.88 9.80 -4.69
C ALA A 286 -17.67 8.92 -3.71
N GLY A 287 -17.11 8.68 -2.50
CA GLY A 287 -17.80 8.00 -1.41
C GLY A 287 -19.06 8.75 -0.98
N PHE A 288 -18.98 10.07 -0.84
CA PHE A 288 -20.12 10.91 -0.47
C PHE A 288 -21.24 10.91 -1.51
N ILE A 289 -20.92 11.05 -2.81
CA ILE A 289 -21.91 10.93 -3.90
C ILE A 289 -22.54 9.53 -3.93
N ARG A 290 -21.76 8.47 -3.64
CA ARG A 290 -22.28 7.11 -3.51
C ARG A 290 -23.25 6.97 -2.31
N ALA A 291 -22.93 7.56 -1.16
CA ALA A 291 -23.81 7.54 0.01
C ALA A 291 -25.17 8.20 -0.30
N LEU A 292 -25.17 9.37 -0.94
CA LEU A 292 -26.40 10.03 -1.40
C LEU A 292 -27.24 9.17 -2.36
N LEU A 293 -26.59 8.45 -3.29
CA LEU A 293 -27.29 7.56 -4.21
C LEU A 293 -27.90 6.35 -3.48
N LEU A 294 -27.18 5.77 -2.52
CA LEU A 294 -27.68 4.64 -1.71
C LEU A 294 -28.85 5.06 -0.81
N ASP A 295 -28.79 6.26 -0.24
CA ASP A 295 -29.85 6.87 0.56
C ASP A 295 -31.16 7.02 -0.23
N ARG A 296 -31.07 7.59 -1.45
CA ARG A 296 -32.22 7.71 -2.36
C ARG A 296 -32.83 6.37 -2.76
N LEU A 297 -32.00 5.34 -2.96
CA LEU A 297 -32.45 4.01 -3.38
C LEU A 297 -33.01 3.18 -2.21
N ASN A 298 -32.51 3.37 -0.99
CA ASN A 298 -32.93 2.64 0.22
C ASN A 298 -32.96 3.57 1.45
N PRO A 299 -34.02 4.38 1.63
CA PRO A 299 -34.16 5.35 2.74
C PRO A 299 -34.40 4.70 4.12
N SER A 300 -34.23 3.38 4.23
CA SER A 300 -34.29 2.60 5.47
C SER A 300 -32.90 2.29 6.05
N THR A 301 -31.85 2.93 5.53
CA THR A 301 -30.46 2.74 5.96
C THR A 301 -30.06 3.97 6.78
N ASP A 302 -29.70 3.81 8.06
CA ASP A 302 -29.10 4.89 8.85
C ASP A 302 -27.71 5.21 8.29
N ASN A 303 -27.65 6.11 7.30
CA ASN A 303 -26.42 6.49 6.61
C ASN A 303 -25.59 7.47 7.45
N THR A 304 -24.79 6.93 8.38
CA THR A 304 -23.77 7.67 9.15
C THR A 304 -22.68 8.34 8.29
N GLU A 305 -22.63 8.03 6.99
CA GLU A 305 -21.68 8.63 6.03
C GLU A 305 -22.10 10.03 5.52
N ILE A 306 -23.33 10.50 5.78
CA ILE A 306 -23.81 11.82 5.34
C ILE A 306 -23.71 12.84 6.50
N PRO A 307 -22.89 13.91 6.40
CA PRO A 307 -22.84 14.94 7.43
C PRO A 307 -24.17 15.68 7.57
N SER A 308 -24.61 15.92 8.81
CA SER A 308 -25.91 16.53 9.11
C SER A 308 -26.13 17.89 8.45
N GLY A 309 -25.09 18.72 8.32
CA GLY A 309 -25.14 20.04 7.68
C GLY A 309 -25.25 20.03 6.15
N PHE A 310 -25.19 18.87 5.47
CA PHE A 310 -25.34 18.81 4.01
C PHE A 310 -26.76 19.19 3.57
N TRP A 311 -27.78 18.66 4.26
CA TRP A 311 -29.18 18.93 3.94
C TRP A 311 -29.55 20.39 4.19
N ASP A 312 -28.88 21.09 5.13
CA ASP A 312 -29.05 22.54 5.32
C ASP A 312 -28.56 23.35 4.09
N GLN A 313 -27.56 22.85 3.36
CA GLN A 313 -26.98 23.52 2.18
C GLN A 313 -27.69 23.19 0.87
N VAL A 314 -28.22 21.98 0.73
CA VAL A 314 -28.85 21.47 -0.51
C VAL A 314 -30.38 21.50 -0.46
N GLY A 315 -30.97 21.43 0.73
CA GLY A 315 -32.40 21.30 0.95
C GLY A 315 -32.80 19.83 1.14
N ASP A 316 -33.95 19.44 0.60
CA ASP A 316 -34.45 18.06 0.67
C ASP A 316 -33.89 17.17 -0.46
N ALA A 317 -33.93 15.85 -0.28
CA ALA A 317 -33.47 14.86 -1.27
C ALA A 317 -34.16 14.98 -2.65
N SER A 318 -35.33 15.62 -2.70
CA SER A 318 -36.03 15.97 -3.95
C SER A 318 -35.32 17.02 -4.82
N SER A 319 -34.39 17.81 -4.26
CA SER A 319 -33.59 18.81 -5.00
C SER A 319 -32.39 18.22 -5.73
N LEU A 320 -31.99 16.99 -5.38
CA LEU A 320 -30.83 16.32 -5.96
C LEU A 320 -31.09 15.89 -7.41
N PRO A 321 -30.04 15.89 -8.28
CA PRO A 321 -30.09 15.27 -9.60
C PRO A 321 -30.64 13.83 -9.54
N GLY A 322 -31.32 13.41 -10.61
CA GLY A 322 -31.85 12.04 -10.72
C GLY A 322 -30.74 10.98 -10.75
N ASP A 323 -31.10 9.76 -10.39
CA ASP A 323 -30.19 8.65 -10.13
C ASP A 323 -29.23 8.36 -11.30
N GLU A 324 -29.71 8.43 -12.55
CA GLU A 324 -28.88 8.30 -13.77
C GLU A 324 -27.76 9.36 -13.84
N ARG A 325 -28.03 10.59 -13.39
CA ARG A 325 -27.05 11.68 -13.38
C ARG A 325 -26.05 11.53 -12.24
N LEU A 326 -26.49 11.07 -11.06
CA LEU A 326 -25.60 10.76 -9.93
C LEU A 326 -24.63 9.60 -10.27
N LEU A 327 -25.12 8.56 -10.96
CA LEU A 327 -24.29 7.49 -11.52
C LEU A 327 -23.27 8.06 -12.54
N GLY A 328 -23.73 8.91 -13.46
CA GLY A 328 -22.86 9.56 -14.44
C GLY A 328 -21.77 10.47 -13.83
N VAL A 329 -22.03 11.10 -12.68
CA VAL A 329 -21.02 11.79 -11.88
C VAL A 329 -20.04 10.79 -11.27
N LEU A 330 -20.54 9.74 -10.60
CA LEU A 330 -19.71 8.74 -9.92
C LEU A 330 -18.74 8.04 -10.88
N ASP A 331 -19.19 7.67 -12.08
CA ASP A 331 -18.33 7.10 -13.13
C ASP A 331 -17.21 8.06 -13.54
N ARG A 332 -17.49 9.37 -13.63
CA ARG A 332 -16.48 10.39 -13.98
C ARG A 332 -15.45 10.56 -12.85
N LEU A 333 -15.87 10.52 -11.59
CA LEU A 333 -14.97 10.54 -10.43
C LEU A 333 -14.10 9.28 -10.35
N ALA A 334 -14.67 8.09 -10.56
CA ALA A 334 -13.92 6.83 -10.56
C ALA A 334 -12.88 6.76 -11.69
N ASN A 335 -13.23 7.26 -12.89
CA ASN A 335 -12.28 7.39 -14.00
C ASN A 335 -11.15 8.40 -13.68
N ALA A 336 -11.44 9.45 -12.91
CA ALA A 336 -10.44 10.42 -12.50
C ALA A 336 -9.43 9.84 -11.51
N ASP A 337 -9.87 9.03 -10.54
CA ASP A 337 -8.99 8.39 -9.56
C ASP A 337 -7.98 7.45 -10.25
N ALA A 338 -8.46 6.62 -11.17
CA ALA A 338 -7.64 5.73 -11.99
C ALA A 338 -6.60 6.47 -12.87
N GLN A 339 -6.85 7.74 -13.23
CA GLN A 339 -5.91 8.61 -13.94
C GLN A 339 -4.94 9.31 -12.98
N MET A 340 -5.43 9.89 -11.87
CA MET A 340 -4.62 10.60 -10.87
C MET A 340 -3.54 9.70 -10.27
N ARG A 341 -3.81 8.40 -10.08
CA ARG A 341 -2.81 7.39 -9.64
C ARG A 341 -1.60 7.25 -10.59
N ARG A 342 -1.71 7.68 -11.86
CA ARG A 342 -0.64 7.61 -12.87
C ARG A 342 -0.17 8.98 -13.37
N ALA A 343 -0.82 10.06 -12.96
CA ALA A 343 -0.56 11.41 -13.45
C ALA A 343 0.57 12.09 -12.69
N SER A 344 1.36 12.91 -13.38
CA SER A 344 2.33 13.82 -12.74
C SER A 344 1.68 15.07 -12.15
N ASN A 345 0.57 15.54 -12.73
CA ASN A 345 -0.21 16.66 -12.22
C ASN A 345 -1.60 16.15 -11.80
N LYS A 346 -1.73 15.71 -10.55
CA LYS A 346 -2.99 15.23 -9.97
C LYS A 346 -4.12 16.26 -10.06
N GLN A 347 -3.82 17.53 -9.76
CA GLN A 347 -4.79 18.63 -9.73
C GLN A 347 -5.49 18.81 -11.08
N LEU A 348 -4.73 18.85 -12.18
CA LEU A 348 -5.28 19.01 -13.53
C LEU A 348 -6.30 17.91 -13.89
N HIS A 349 -6.03 16.65 -13.52
CA HIS A 349 -6.97 15.57 -13.78
C HIS A 349 -8.25 15.69 -12.92
N PHE A 350 -8.13 16.17 -11.68
CA PHE A 350 -9.28 16.39 -10.80
C PHE A 350 -10.17 17.55 -11.31
N GLU A 351 -9.56 18.69 -11.68
CA GLU A 351 -10.25 19.84 -12.28
C GLU A 351 -11.00 19.45 -13.56
N ILE A 352 -10.34 18.71 -14.48
CA ILE A 352 -10.97 18.22 -15.71
C ILE A 352 -12.14 17.27 -15.41
N ALA A 353 -12.01 16.39 -14.41
CA ALA A 353 -13.05 15.45 -14.03
C ALA A 353 -14.31 16.15 -13.52
N LEU A 354 -14.15 17.18 -12.69
CA LEU A 354 -15.27 17.90 -12.11
C LEU A 354 -15.96 18.83 -13.11
N ILE A 355 -15.21 19.46 -14.02
CA ILE A 355 -15.80 20.19 -15.17
C ILE A 355 -16.67 19.24 -15.99
N ARG A 356 -16.19 18.02 -16.29
CA ARG A 356 -16.95 17.00 -17.01
C ARG A 356 -18.14 16.45 -16.21
N ALA A 357 -18.03 16.38 -14.88
CA ALA A 357 -19.12 15.96 -14.01
C ALA A 357 -20.25 16.99 -14.00
N VAL A 358 -19.92 18.27 -13.81
CA VAL A 358 -20.90 19.37 -13.90
C VAL A 358 -21.57 19.41 -15.27
N GLN A 359 -20.80 19.35 -16.36
CA GLN A 359 -21.37 19.31 -17.72
C GLN A 359 -22.35 18.14 -17.93
N SER A 360 -22.13 17.00 -17.27
CA SER A 360 -23.03 15.84 -17.37
C SER A 360 -24.33 15.96 -16.58
N LEU A 361 -24.39 16.88 -15.61
CA LEU A 361 -25.65 17.21 -14.93
C LEU A 361 -26.60 18.00 -15.85
N ASP A 362 -26.05 18.72 -16.83
CA ASP A 362 -26.79 19.51 -17.84
C ASP A 362 -27.04 18.76 -19.17
N GLU A 363 -26.46 17.57 -19.36
CA GLU A 363 -26.70 16.74 -20.55
C GLU A 363 -28.17 16.30 -20.62
N VAL A 364 -28.89 16.75 -21.66
CA VAL A 364 -30.29 16.37 -21.93
C VAL A 364 -30.36 14.87 -22.24
N GLN A 365 -30.94 14.09 -21.34
CA GLN A 365 -31.00 12.64 -21.48
C GLN A 365 -32.17 12.19 -22.38
N ILE A 366 -32.04 10.98 -22.92
CA ILE A 366 -33.11 10.35 -23.70
C ILE A 366 -34.36 10.14 -22.81
N SER A 367 -34.17 9.84 -21.52
CA SER A 367 -35.21 9.77 -20.49
C SER A 367 -35.95 11.12 -20.32
N ASP A 368 -35.23 12.25 -20.31
CA ASP A 368 -35.83 13.59 -20.29
C ASP A 368 -36.64 13.89 -21.57
N VAL A 369 -36.13 13.49 -22.73
CA VAL A 369 -36.82 13.67 -24.03
C VAL A 369 -38.08 12.80 -24.11
N ILE A 370 -38.02 11.52 -23.70
CA ILE A 370 -39.19 10.63 -23.65
C ILE A 370 -40.25 11.23 -22.72
N ARG A 371 -39.86 11.67 -21.52
CA ARG A 371 -40.78 12.30 -20.56
C ARG A 371 -41.40 13.59 -21.10
N ALA A 372 -40.65 14.43 -21.82
CA ALA A 372 -41.18 15.62 -22.49
C ALA A 372 -42.19 15.28 -23.60
N LEU A 373 -41.95 14.19 -24.35
CA LEU A 373 -42.84 13.69 -25.39
C LEU A 373 -44.12 13.06 -24.82
N GLU A 374 -44.03 12.32 -23.71
CA GLU A 374 -45.18 11.73 -23.00
C GLU A 374 -46.07 12.79 -22.35
N VAL A 375 -45.49 13.87 -21.81
CA VAL A 375 -46.22 15.00 -21.23
C VAL A 375 -46.77 15.96 -22.31
N GLY A 376 -46.44 15.73 -23.58
CA GLY A 376 -47.04 16.42 -24.73
C GLY A 376 -46.58 17.86 -24.94
N ASN A 377 -45.44 18.25 -24.36
CA ASN A 377 -44.92 19.61 -24.46
C ASN A 377 -43.60 19.62 -25.27
N PRO A 378 -43.59 20.10 -26.53
CA PRO A 378 -42.39 20.08 -27.36
C PRO A 378 -41.32 21.04 -26.81
N PRO A 379 -40.01 20.70 -26.90
CA PRO A 379 -38.93 21.59 -26.49
C PRO A 379 -38.80 22.75 -27.49
N GLY A 380 -39.56 23.83 -27.23
CA GLY A 380 -39.71 24.98 -28.12
C GLY A 380 -39.34 26.32 -27.45
N SER A 381 -38.11 26.77 -27.71
CA SER A 381 -37.64 28.15 -27.53
C SER A 381 -37.71 28.80 -26.13
N SER A 382 -36.59 28.71 -25.40
CA SER A 382 -36.16 29.75 -24.46
C SER A 382 -34.65 30.03 -24.56
N VAL A 383 -34.15 30.16 -25.80
CA VAL A 383 -32.80 30.71 -26.04
C VAL A 383 -32.87 32.22 -25.84
N SER A 384 -32.43 32.67 -24.65
CA SER A 384 -32.30 34.09 -24.32
C SER A 384 -31.39 34.80 -25.33
N LYS A 385 -31.95 35.82 -26.00
CA LYS A 385 -31.15 36.71 -26.86
C LYS A 385 -30.33 37.67 -26.00
N SER A 386 -29.02 37.47 -25.96
CA SER A 386 -28.07 38.56 -25.69
C SER A 386 -27.60 39.15 -27.03
N PRO A 387 -27.53 40.48 -27.21
CA PRO A 387 -27.08 41.06 -28.47
C PRO A 387 -25.59 40.81 -28.71
N ARG A 388 -25.24 40.22 -29.85
CA ARG A 388 -23.85 40.14 -30.31
C ARG A 388 -23.58 41.32 -31.23
N GLU A 389 -22.80 42.29 -30.75
CA GLU A 389 -22.31 43.39 -31.59
C GLU A 389 -21.47 42.83 -32.76
N GLN A 390 -21.67 43.41 -33.95
CA GLN A 390 -20.88 43.10 -35.13
C GLN A 390 -19.60 43.97 -35.12
N PRO A 391 -18.40 43.38 -35.27
CA PRO A 391 -17.21 44.17 -35.59
C PRO A 391 -17.37 44.79 -36.97
N THR A 392 -17.23 46.12 -37.06
CA THR A 392 -17.31 46.85 -38.32
C THR A 392 -16.04 46.63 -39.16
N GLU A 393 -16.24 46.50 -40.47
CA GLU A 393 -15.19 46.32 -41.48
C GLU A 393 -14.29 47.58 -41.59
N ALA A 394 -12.98 47.38 -41.76
CA ALA A 394 -11.99 48.47 -41.87
C ALA A 394 -11.26 48.44 -43.24
N PRO A 395 -10.98 49.58 -43.90
CA PRO A 395 -10.39 49.60 -45.25
C PRO A 395 -8.86 49.45 -45.26
N PRO A 396 -8.24 49.09 -46.41
CA PRO A 396 -6.81 48.81 -46.50
C PRO A 396 -5.96 50.01 -47.00
N ALA A 397 -4.72 50.15 -46.51
CA ALA A 397 -3.55 50.59 -47.30
C ALA A 397 -2.21 50.60 -46.52
N ALA A 398 -1.12 50.50 -47.30
CA ALA A 398 0.27 50.93 -47.05
C ALA A 398 1.25 49.98 -46.30
N GLN A 399 2.32 49.63 -47.02
CA GLN A 399 3.56 49.02 -46.53
C GLN A 399 4.51 50.08 -45.95
N PRO A 400 5.58 49.66 -45.26
CA PRO A 400 6.92 50.16 -45.62
C PRO A 400 8.01 49.08 -45.71
N ASP A 401 9.14 49.49 -46.31
CA ASP A 401 10.27 48.66 -46.75
C ASP A 401 11.16 48.04 -45.65
N SER A 402 12.07 47.16 -46.10
CA SER A 402 13.08 46.45 -45.29
C SER A 402 14.43 47.23 -45.20
N PRO A 403 15.58 46.69 -44.72
CA PRO A 403 16.20 47.21 -43.50
C PRO A 403 17.64 47.76 -43.67
N GLU A 404 18.17 48.41 -42.62
CA GLU A 404 19.56 48.92 -42.56
C GLU A 404 20.46 48.12 -41.58
N ALA A 405 21.78 48.36 -41.62
CA ALA A 405 22.82 47.34 -41.42
C ALA A 405 23.44 47.18 -40.00
N LEU A 406 24.13 46.03 -39.84
CA LEU A 406 24.97 45.62 -38.70
C LEU A 406 26.27 46.44 -38.53
N PRO A 407 26.94 46.29 -37.37
CA PRO A 407 28.34 45.86 -37.43
C PRO A 407 28.75 44.66 -36.54
N LYS A 408 29.72 43.92 -37.09
CA LYS A 408 30.61 42.80 -36.65
C LYS A 408 31.28 43.04 -35.26
N THR A 409 31.87 42.12 -34.48
CA THR A 409 32.34 40.67 -34.49
C THR A 409 32.84 40.35 -33.03
N PRO A 410 33.46 39.19 -32.64
CA PRO A 410 33.90 37.94 -33.32
C PRO A 410 33.39 36.63 -32.66
N PRO A 411 33.76 35.42 -33.14
CA PRO A 411 33.15 34.15 -32.70
C PRO A 411 34.00 33.30 -31.74
N THR A 412 33.35 32.43 -30.98
CA THR A 412 33.96 31.22 -30.37
C THR A 412 33.14 29.98 -30.69
N THR A 413 33.82 28.98 -31.26
CA THR A 413 33.32 27.63 -31.52
C THR A 413 33.32 26.79 -30.24
N ARG A 414 32.27 25.99 -30.00
CA ARG A 414 32.41 24.53 -29.74
C ARG A 414 31.09 23.76 -29.50
N THR A 415 30.92 22.72 -30.33
CA THR A 415 30.42 21.37 -30.02
C THR A 415 29.12 21.15 -29.23
N SER A 416 28.19 20.46 -29.90
CA SER A 416 27.16 19.59 -29.34
C SER A 416 27.69 18.54 -28.35
N ALA A 417 27.03 18.37 -27.20
CA ALA A 417 27.06 17.12 -26.44
C ALA A 417 25.78 16.91 -25.60
N ARG A 418 25.05 15.87 -25.99
CA ARG A 418 24.04 15.10 -25.24
C ARG A 418 24.40 14.90 -23.76
N ALA A 419 23.52 15.33 -22.84
CA ALA A 419 23.55 14.95 -21.43
C ALA A 419 22.17 14.43 -20.99
N GLN A 420 22.06 13.13 -20.75
CA GLN A 420 20.82 12.48 -20.28
C GLN A 420 20.80 12.39 -18.75
N LYS A 421 19.59 12.47 -18.19
CA LYS A 421 19.17 12.05 -16.85
C LYS A 421 20.14 11.09 -16.13
N LYS A 422 20.72 11.52 -15.00
CA LYS A 422 21.28 10.60 -13.99
C LYS A 422 21.22 11.20 -12.56
N ASN A 423 20.01 11.50 -12.08
CA ASN A 423 19.77 12.06 -10.73
C ASN A 423 18.60 11.42 -9.96
N ARG A 424 18.16 10.19 -10.32
CA ARG A 424 17.07 9.45 -9.62
C ARG A 424 17.54 8.12 -9.00
N GLY A 425 18.84 7.98 -8.76
CA GLY A 425 19.42 6.75 -8.19
C GLY A 425 20.28 6.98 -6.94
N VAL A 426 20.42 8.22 -6.47
CA VAL A 426 21.26 8.58 -5.31
C VAL A 426 20.40 8.78 -4.05
N GLU A 427 19.23 9.42 -4.18
CA GLU A 427 18.30 9.62 -3.06
C GLU A 427 17.84 8.29 -2.46
N ASN A 428 17.37 7.35 -3.29
CA ASN A 428 17.00 5.98 -2.87
C ASN A 428 18.17 5.19 -2.22
N GLN A 429 19.44 5.55 -2.48
CA GLN A 429 20.58 4.89 -1.85
C GLN A 429 20.89 5.47 -0.46
N LEU A 430 20.68 6.76 -0.24
CA LEU A 430 20.80 7.35 1.10
C LEU A 430 19.69 6.88 2.04
N GLU A 431 18.44 6.79 1.57
CA GLU A 431 17.34 6.27 2.39
C GLU A 431 17.59 4.82 2.84
N SER A 432 18.06 3.95 1.93
CA SER A 432 18.41 2.56 2.28
C SER A 432 19.59 2.42 3.25
N LEU A 433 20.46 3.44 3.35
CA LEU A 433 21.59 3.44 4.29
C LEU A 433 21.20 3.98 5.68
N ILE A 434 20.15 4.79 5.78
CA ILE A 434 19.59 5.26 7.05
C ILE A 434 18.80 4.13 7.73
N GLU A 435 18.13 3.27 6.95
CA GLU A 435 17.33 2.14 7.46
C GLU A 435 18.19 0.93 7.93
N GLN A 436 19.51 0.94 7.69
CA GLN A 436 20.43 -0.17 7.99
C GLN A 436 21.47 0.11 9.10
N ALA A 437 21.35 1.21 9.85
CA ALA A 437 22.30 1.53 10.91
C ALA A 437 22.09 0.67 12.18
N PRO A 438 23.06 -0.17 12.62
CA PRO A 438 22.96 -0.87 13.89
C PRO A 438 23.26 0.08 15.06
N GLU A 439 22.44 0.00 16.12
CA GLU A 439 22.68 0.73 17.38
C GLU A 439 23.93 0.17 18.09
N ASN A 440 25.08 0.80 17.87
CA ASN A 440 26.25 0.69 18.75
C ASN A 440 27.18 1.89 18.58
N HIS A 441 26.99 2.92 19.42
CA HIS A 441 27.99 3.96 19.63
C HIS A 441 28.93 3.52 20.76
N PRO A 442 30.21 3.21 20.49
CA PRO A 442 31.21 3.16 21.55
C PRO A 442 31.47 4.58 22.06
N GLU A 443 31.51 4.75 23.38
CA GLU A 443 31.89 6.02 24.02
C GLU A 443 33.28 6.49 23.58
N PRO A 444 33.54 7.80 23.48
CA PRO A 444 34.85 8.31 23.10
C PRO A 444 35.86 8.10 24.24
N ALA A 445 36.70 7.06 24.10
CA ALA A 445 37.81 6.81 25.01
C ALA A 445 38.81 7.99 24.99
N VAL A 446 39.13 8.49 26.17
CA VAL A 446 40.08 9.61 26.37
C VAL A 446 41.50 9.16 26.00
N SER A 447 42.14 9.94 25.14
CA SER A 447 43.54 9.74 24.76
C SER A 447 44.49 10.04 25.92
N VAL A 448 45.30 9.04 26.31
CA VAL A 448 46.53 9.23 27.10
C VAL A 448 47.69 8.62 26.32
N VAL A 449 48.86 9.25 26.42
CA VAL A 449 50.03 9.07 25.55
C VAL A 449 51.18 8.40 26.32
N ASP A 450 51.97 7.57 25.61
CA ASP A 450 53.22 6.90 26.02
C ASP A 450 53.12 5.88 27.19
N ASP A 451 54.01 4.88 27.36
CA ASP A 451 55.36 4.65 26.79
C ASP A 451 55.73 3.15 26.74
N SER A 452 56.52 2.71 25.74
CA SER A 452 57.38 1.50 25.71
C SER A 452 56.73 0.09 25.95
N THR A 453 57.26 -1.08 25.57
CA THR A 453 58.55 -1.51 24.98
C THR A 453 58.37 -2.83 24.19
N GLN A 454 59.31 -3.11 23.27
CA GLN A 454 59.75 -4.39 22.64
C GLN A 454 59.17 -5.73 23.18
N VAL A 455 58.96 -6.79 22.36
CA VAL A 455 60.01 -7.67 21.78
C VAL A 455 59.49 -8.54 20.60
N SER A 456 60.44 -9.00 19.76
CA SER A 456 60.40 -9.96 18.62
C SER A 456 59.49 -11.21 18.75
N SER A 457 59.18 -12.01 17.70
CA SER A 457 60.05 -12.44 16.58
C SER A 457 59.32 -13.08 15.38
N ALA A 458 59.96 -13.06 14.20
CA ALA A 458 59.48 -13.66 12.94
C ALA A 458 59.84 -15.15 12.76
N LYS A 459 59.13 -15.85 11.84
CA LYS A 459 59.72 -16.75 10.82
C LYS A 459 58.72 -17.34 9.80
N GLU A 460 59.06 -17.23 8.51
CA GLU A 460 58.70 -18.16 7.43
C GLU A 460 59.99 -18.93 6.97
N PRO A 461 60.05 -19.66 5.83
CA PRO A 461 59.67 -21.08 5.71
C PRO A 461 60.85 -21.95 5.16
N PRO A 462 60.63 -23.24 4.84
CA PRO A 462 60.98 -23.78 3.49
C PRO A 462 59.90 -24.78 2.96
N SER A 463 59.53 -24.87 1.67
CA SER A 463 60.21 -25.51 0.50
C SER A 463 60.68 -26.97 0.74
N SER A 464 60.47 -28.00 -0.12
CA SER A 464 59.92 -28.11 -1.50
C SER A 464 59.94 -29.61 -1.96
N LEU A 465 59.37 -29.92 -3.15
CA LEU A 465 59.50 -31.20 -3.94
C LEU A 465 58.74 -32.42 -3.34
N ASP A 466 58.15 -33.40 -4.04
CA ASP A 466 57.87 -33.72 -5.47
C ASP A 466 56.91 -34.97 -5.47
N ALA A 467 56.19 -35.43 -6.51
CA ALA A 467 55.82 -34.96 -7.86
C ALA A 467 54.66 -35.85 -8.45
N GLU A 468 54.19 -35.56 -9.68
CA GLU A 468 53.37 -36.39 -10.61
C GLU A 468 51.89 -36.74 -10.28
N GLY A 469 51.00 -36.49 -11.24
CA GLY A 469 49.55 -36.80 -11.17
C GLY A 469 48.71 -35.97 -12.14
N ASP A 470 48.85 -36.24 -13.45
CA ASP A 470 48.10 -35.57 -14.54
C ASP A 470 46.69 -36.16 -14.70
N GLU A 471 45.64 -35.34 -14.57
CA GLU A 471 44.35 -35.62 -15.21
C GLU A 471 43.53 -34.34 -15.46
N SER A 472 42.94 -34.25 -16.65
CA SER A 472 42.47 -33.00 -17.25
C SER A 472 41.00 -32.67 -16.99
N VAL A 473 40.72 -31.37 -16.88
CA VAL A 473 39.36 -30.80 -16.82
C VAL A 473 38.64 -30.98 -18.17
N PRO A 474 37.42 -31.53 -18.23
CA PRO A 474 36.57 -31.47 -19.41
C PRO A 474 35.88 -30.10 -19.53
N PRO A 475 35.79 -29.49 -20.73
CA PRO A 475 35.07 -28.25 -20.96
C PRO A 475 33.55 -28.47 -21.13
N ASN A 476 32.79 -27.37 -21.11
CA ASN A 476 31.35 -27.35 -21.39
C ASN A 476 31.00 -27.94 -22.77
N ASP A 477 30.15 -28.97 -22.80
CA ASP A 477 29.40 -29.34 -24.01
C ASP A 477 28.05 -28.59 -24.02
N SER A 478 27.97 -27.52 -24.84
CA SER A 478 26.71 -26.78 -25.08
C SER A 478 26.16 -26.93 -26.51
N ASP A 479 26.74 -27.81 -27.33
CA ASP A 479 26.39 -27.94 -28.76
C ASP A 479 25.60 -29.22 -29.12
N SER A 480 25.38 -30.15 -28.18
CA SER A 480 24.67 -31.42 -28.43
C SER A 480 23.18 -31.29 -28.84
N PHE A 481 22.58 -30.09 -28.83
CA PHE A 481 21.16 -29.90 -29.13
C PHE A 481 20.87 -29.68 -30.64
N TYR A 482 21.79 -29.05 -31.38
CA TYR A 482 21.56 -28.72 -32.80
C TYR A 482 21.97 -29.82 -33.79
N ASP A 483 22.72 -30.81 -33.31
CA ASP A 483 23.13 -32.00 -34.05
C ASP A 483 22.16 -33.19 -33.89
N ASP A 484 21.08 -33.05 -33.12
CA ASP A 484 20.02 -34.05 -33.06
C ASP A 484 19.24 -34.08 -34.41
N PRO A 485 19.14 -35.23 -35.10
CA PRO A 485 18.43 -35.33 -36.37
C PRO A 485 16.95 -34.91 -36.28
N LEU A 486 16.30 -35.05 -35.12
CA LEU A 486 14.91 -34.59 -34.91
C LEU A 486 14.83 -33.05 -34.85
N VAL A 487 15.86 -32.39 -34.32
CA VAL A 487 15.93 -30.92 -34.27
C VAL A 487 16.20 -30.34 -35.66
N GLN A 488 17.03 -31.02 -36.47
CA GLN A 488 17.25 -30.63 -37.87
C GLN A 488 16.00 -30.82 -38.73
N GLU A 489 15.26 -31.92 -38.58
CA GLU A 489 13.99 -32.16 -39.27
C GLU A 489 12.92 -31.12 -38.88
N ALA A 490 12.83 -30.76 -37.60
CA ALA A 490 11.95 -29.67 -37.13
C ALA A 490 12.32 -28.30 -37.72
N LEU A 491 13.62 -28.00 -37.88
CA LEU A 491 14.10 -26.75 -38.47
C LEU A 491 13.84 -26.64 -39.98
N GLU A 492 13.90 -27.76 -40.72
CA GLU A 492 13.49 -27.82 -42.14
C GLU A 492 11.99 -27.52 -42.28
N ILE A 493 11.13 -28.17 -41.49
CA ILE A 493 9.68 -27.95 -41.47
C ILE A 493 9.34 -26.49 -41.15
N PHE A 494 10.09 -25.85 -40.24
CA PHE A 494 9.88 -24.46 -39.87
C PHE A 494 10.32 -23.48 -40.97
N LYS A 495 11.45 -23.74 -41.66
CA LYS A 495 11.90 -22.94 -42.80
C LYS A 495 10.96 -23.05 -44.01
N GLY A 496 10.34 -24.20 -44.23
CA GLY A 496 9.35 -24.41 -45.29
C GLY A 496 8.06 -23.61 -45.14
N LYS A 497 7.68 -23.20 -43.91
CA LYS A 497 6.43 -22.46 -43.62
C LYS A 497 6.56 -20.94 -43.59
N LEU A 498 7.73 -20.39 -43.92
CA LEU A 498 8.00 -18.95 -43.99
C LEU A 498 8.20 -18.43 -45.43
N LYS A 499 7.86 -19.27 -46.41
CA LYS A 499 7.76 -18.92 -47.83
C LYS A 499 6.50 -19.55 -48.45
N ASP A 500 5.35 -19.00 -48.08
CA ASP A 500 4.15 -18.83 -48.92
C ASP A 500 3.23 -17.79 -48.25
#